data_AF-A0A7X7HA92-F1
#
_entry.id   AF-A0A7X7HA92-F1
#
_cell.length_a   1.000
_cell.length_b   1.000
_cell.length_c   1.000
_cell.angle_alpha   90.00
_cell.angle_beta   90.00
_cell.angle_gamma   90.00
#
_symmetry.space_group_name_H-M   'P 1'
#
loop_
_entity.id
_entity.type
_entity.pdbx_description
1 polymer ?
#
loop_
_entity_poly.entity_id
_entity_poly.type
_entity_poly.pdbx_seq_one_letter_code
_entity_poly.pdbx_strand_id
1 'polypeptide(L)'
;MRFNILAINEDLLVYALLIIAAVLLLSLIVILIFALSVYRLTKNPIEEKEAEPVVRSDPEPEVKPFSLENITDEDMMVAALVATIDYFQKTKKDVRLLSIRQID
;
A
#
# COMPACT_ATOMS: atom_id res chain seq x y z
N MET A 1 61.99 -21.10 -11.92
CA MET A 1 60.53 -20.88 -11.83
C MET A 1 60.23 -20.35 -10.43
N ARG A 2 60.28 -19.02 -10.24
CA ARG A 2 59.93 -18.41 -8.95
C ARG A 2 58.43 -18.14 -8.99
N PHE A 3 57.66 -18.96 -8.29
CA PHE A 3 56.23 -18.71 -8.12
C PHE A 3 56.05 -17.43 -7.30
N ASN A 4 55.32 -16.47 -7.87
CA ASN A 4 55.04 -15.18 -7.24
C ASN A 4 54.06 -15.37 -6.09
N ILE A 5 54.56 -15.84 -4.96
CA ILE A 5 53.81 -16.00 -3.71
C ILE A 5 53.23 -14.65 -3.24
N LEU A 6 53.88 -13.53 -3.58
CA LEU A 6 53.35 -12.19 -3.32
C LEU A 6 52.06 -11.88 -4.09
N ALA A 7 51.95 -12.28 -5.36
CA ALA A 7 50.78 -11.96 -6.19
C ALA A 7 49.52 -12.69 -5.70
N ILE A 8 49.67 -13.93 -5.24
CA ILE A 8 48.58 -14.74 -4.66
C ILE A 8 47.97 -14.04 -3.43
N ASN A 9 48.78 -13.33 -2.65
CA ASN A 9 48.29 -12.63 -1.45
C ASN A 9 47.48 -11.38 -1.82
N GLU A 10 47.88 -10.63 -2.85
CA GLU A 10 47.14 -9.45 -3.30
C GLU A 10 45.80 -9.85 -3.93
N ASP A 11 45.79 -10.88 -4.77
CA ASP A 11 44.57 -11.40 -5.38
C ASP A 11 43.57 -11.87 -4.30
N LEU A 12 44.06 -12.59 -3.28
CA LEU A 12 43.23 -13.04 -2.16
C LEU A 12 42.59 -11.88 -1.38
N LEU A 13 43.35 -10.81 -1.15
CA LEU A 13 42.84 -9.60 -0.48
C LEU A 13 41.78 -8.88 -1.34
N VAL A 14 41.97 -8.81 -2.66
CA VAL A 14 41.00 -8.21 -3.59
C VAL A 14 39.70 -9.00 -3.60
N TYR A 15 39.75 -10.34 -3.69
CA TYR A 15 38.55 -11.17 -3.63
C TYR A 15 37.83 -11.08 -2.30
N ALA A 16 38.57 -11.07 -1.17
CA ALA A 16 37.97 -10.89 0.15
C ALA A 16 37.23 -9.55 0.27
N LEU A 17 37.83 -8.46 -0.23
CA LEU A 17 37.22 -7.14 -0.23
C LEU A 17 35.96 -7.09 -1.12
N LEU A 18 35.97 -7.76 -2.28
CA LEU A 18 34.83 -7.83 -3.19
C LEU A 18 33.65 -8.59 -2.57
N ILE A 19 33.92 -9.72 -1.88
CA ILE A 19 32.88 -10.49 -1.17
C ILE A 19 32.26 -9.65 -0.04
N ILE A 20 33.09 -8.95 0.74
CA ILE A 20 32.61 -8.06 1.82
C ILE A 20 31.74 -6.94 1.24
N ALA A 21 32.17 -6.31 0.15
CA ALA A 21 31.39 -5.27 -0.53
C ALA A 21 30.05 -5.80 -1.04
N ALA A 22 30.02 -7.01 -1.63
CA ALA A 22 28.80 -7.63 -2.12
C ALA A 22 27.81 -7.93 -0.97
N VAL A 23 28.29 -8.44 0.17
CA VAL A 23 27.45 -8.70 1.36
C VAL A 23 26.89 -7.40 1.93
N LEU A 24 27.70 -6.34 2.01
CA LEU A 24 27.24 -5.03 2.46
C LEU A 24 26.15 -4.45 1.55
N LEU A 25 26.32 -4.57 0.23
CA LEU A 25 25.33 -4.10 -0.74
C LEU A 25 24.02 -4.88 -0.59
N LEU A 26 24.08 -6.20 -0.44
CA LEU A 26 22.91 -7.05 -0.23
C LEU A 26 22.19 -6.70 1.08
N SER A 27 22.94 -6.49 2.16
CA SER A 27 22.40 -6.04 3.45
C SER A 27 21.67 -4.70 3.33
N LEU A 28 22.25 -3.74 2.61
CA LEU A 28 21.63 -2.43 2.37
C LEU A 28 20.30 -2.57 1.61
N ILE A 29 20.23 -3.43 0.60
CA ILE A 29 18.99 -3.69 -0.14
C ILE A 29 17.91 -4.26 0.79
N VAL A 30 18.25 -5.23 1.65
CA VAL A 30 17.31 -5.83 2.60
C VAL A 30 16.78 -4.77 3.57
N ILE A 31 17.66 -3.94 4.13
CA ILE A 31 17.28 -2.84 5.03
C ILE A 31 16.37 -1.84 4.30
N LEU A 32 16.65 -1.52 3.04
CA LEU A 32 15.84 -0.61 2.24
C LEU A 32 14.43 -1.15 2.02
N ILE A 33 14.29 -2.43 1.66
CA ILE A 33 12.99 -3.09 1.49
C ILE A 33 12.21 -3.08 2.79
N PHE A 34 12.87 -3.41 3.91
CA PHE A 34 12.24 -3.40 5.23
C PHE A 34 11.79 -1.99 5.64
N ALA A 35 12.65 -0.98 5.45
CA ALA A 35 12.33 0.42 5.73
C ALA A 35 11.15 0.91 4.88
N LEU A 36 11.09 0.57 3.59
CA LEU A 36 9.97 0.88 2.72
C LEU A 36 8.68 0.17 3.16
N SER A 37 8.77 -1.08 3.60
CA SER A 37 7.63 -1.83 4.14
C SER A 37 7.08 -1.17 5.39
N VAL A 38 7.93 -0.79 6.35
CA VAL A 38 7.51 -0.07 7.56
C VAL A 38 6.96 1.33 7.21
N TYR A 39 7.61 2.05 6.30
CA TYR A 39 7.15 3.37 5.86
C TYR A 39 5.75 3.32 5.22
N ARG A 40 5.45 2.27 4.45
CA ARG A 40 4.10 2.03 3.90
C ARG A 40 3.07 1.81 4.99
N LEU A 41 3.43 1.14 6.09
CA LEU A 41 2.54 0.94 7.24
C LEU A 41 2.33 2.23 8.03
N THR A 42 3.37 3.03 8.26
CA THR A 42 3.27 4.29 9.00
C THR A 42 2.53 5.39 8.22
N LYS A 43 2.59 5.38 6.89
CA LYS A 43 1.93 6.38 6.04
C LYS A 43 0.49 6.02 5.64
N ASN A 44 0.02 4.84 6.02
CA ASN A 44 -1.41 4.57 6.14
C ASN A 44 -1.79 4.96 7.57
N PRO A 45 -2.21 6.21 7.84
CA PRO A 45 -2.95 6.45 9.06
C PRO A 45 -4.13 5.50 8.99
N ILE A 46 -4.17 4.54 9.91
CA ILE A 46 -5.44 4.08 10.44
C ILE A 46 -6.11 5.40 10.82
N GLU A 47 -7.16 5.78 10.09
CA GLU A 47 -7.96 6.95 10.44
C GLU A 47 -8.48 6.70 11.85
N GLU A 48 -7.74 7.24 12.81
CA GLU A 48 -8.16 7.40 14.18
C GLU A 48 -9.34 8.35 14.07
N LYS A 49 -10.55 7.77 14.14
CA LYS A 49 -11.80 8.51 14.14
C LYS A 49 -11.73 9.50 15.29
N GLU A 50 -11.48 10.76 14.96
CA GLU A 50 -11.65 11.90 15.85
C GLU A 50 -13.03 11.81 16.48
N ALA A 51 -13.05 11.71 17.80
CA ALA A 51 -14.22 11.96 18.60
C ALA A 51 -14.41 13.48 18.67
N GLU A 52 -15.57 13.99 18.21
CA GLU A 52 -16.38 15.10 18.77
C GLU A 52 -17.45 15.58 17.74
N PRO A 53 -18.59 16.18 18.13
CA PRO A 53 -19.38 16.04 19.35
C PRO A 53 -20.82 15.53 19.08
N VAL A 54 -21.50 15.13 20.15
CA VAL A 54 -22.90 14.68 20.19
C VAL A 54 -23.85 15.67 19.51
N VAL A 55 -24.44 15.27 18.38
CA VAL A 55 -25.73 15.80 17.90
C VAL A 55 -26.71 14.65 17.87
N ARG A 56 -27.67 14.67 18.80
CA ARG A 56 -28.82 13.77 18.81
C ARG A 56 -29.75 14.15 17.67
N SER A 57 -29.93 13.26 16.70
CA SER A 57 -31.15 13.17 15.89
C SER A 57 -31.19 11.84 15.14
N ASP A 58 -32.14 11.00 15.57
CA ASP A 58 -32.67 9.79 14.94
C ASP A 58 -31.79 8.52 14.85
N PRO A 59 -32.40 7.32 14.98
CA PRO A 59 -31.68 6.06 14.97
C PRO A 59 -30.95 5.91 13.63
N GLU A 60 -29.63 5.87 13.73
CA GLU A 60 -28.70 5.54 12.66
C GLU A 60 -29.24 4.29 11.94
N PRO A 61 -29.65 4.38 10.66
CA PRO A 61 -30.05 3.17 9.96
C PRO A 61 -28.83 2.29 9.93
N GLU A 62 -28.93 1.10 10.51
CA GLU A 62 -27.93 0.04 10.39
C GLU A 62 -27.45 0.03 8.94
N VAL A 63 -26.22 0.50 8.71
CA VAL A 63 -25.65 0.56 7.36
C VAL A 63 -25.40 -0.89 6.98
N LYS A 64 -26.42 -1.53 6.40
CA LYS A 64 -26.31 -2.88 5.87
C LYS A 64 -25.16 -2.87 4.87
N PRO A 65 -24.29 -3.89 4.90
CA PRO A 65 -23.22 -3.99 3.92
C PRO A 65 -23.84 -3.95 2.53
N PHE A 66 -23.23 -3.17 1.64
CA PHE A 66 -23.65 -3.08 0.25
C PHE A 66 -23.65 -4.50 -0.36
N SER A 67 -24.83 -4.99 -0.74
CA SER A 67 -25.02 -6.21 -1.53
C SER A 67 -25.46 -5.86 -2.95
N LEU A 68 -25.19 -6.75 -3.90
CA LEU A 68 -25.64 -6.61 -5.29
C LEU A 68 -27.18 -6.57 -5.40
N GLU A 69 -27.89 -7.10 -4.40
CA GLU A 69 -29.35 -7.00 -4.27
C GLU A 69 -29.86 -5.56 -4.18
N ASN A 70 -29.01 -4.62 -3.76
CA ASN A 70 -29.34 -3.19 -3.71
C ASN A 70 -29.29 -2.53 -5.10
N ILE A 71 -28.83 -3.24 -6.13
CA ILE A 71 -28.84 -2.78 -7.53
C ILE A 71 -30.09 -3.34 -8.21
N THR A 72 -31.11 -2.51 -8.35
CA THR A 72 -32.42 -2.88 -8.93
C THR A 72 -32.43 -2.84 -10.45
N ASP A 73 -31.64 -1.95 -11.05
CA ASP A 73 -31.70 -1.62 -12.47
C ASP A 73 -30.30 -1.60 -13.11
N GLU A 74 -30.24 -1.89 -14.41
CA GLU A 74 -29.01 -1.89 -15.18
C GLU A 74 -28.38 -0.49 -15.25
N ASP A 75 -29.19 0.54 -15.43
CA ASP A 75 -28.74 1.93 -15.44
C ASP A 75 -28.12 2.33 -14.09
N MET A 76 -28.65 1.81 -12.99
CA MET A 76 -28.13 2.09 -11.66
C MET A 76 -26.77 1.42 -11.42
N MET A 77 -26.54 0.23 -11.99
CA MET A 77 -25.22 -0.42 -12.00
C MET A 77 -24.19 0.41 -12.76
N VAL A 78 -24.56 0.88 -13.94
CA VAL A 78 -23.68 1.70 -14.79
C VAL A 78 -23.38 3.02 -14.09
N ALA A 79 -24.38 3.68 -13.53
CA ALA A 79 -24.21 4.93 -12.78
C ALA A 79 -23.28 4.75 -11.57
N ALA A 80 -23.46 3.68 -10.79
CA ALA A 80 -22.61 3.37 -9.65
C ALA A 80 -21.14 3.18 -10.08
N LEU A 81 -20.91 2.48 -11.19
CA LEU A 81 -19.59 2.24 -11.73
C LEU A 81 -18.94 3.54 -12.21
N VAL A 82 -19.64 4.33 -13.03
CA VAL A 82 -19.14 5.59 -13.56
C VAL A 82 -18.82 6.56 -12.43
N ALA A 83 -19.70 6.69 -11.44
CA ALA A 83 -19.47 7.55 -10.28
C ALA A 83 -18.25 7.11 -9.45
N THR A 84 -18.07 5.80 -9.27
CA THR A 84 -16.91 5.25 -8.55
C THR A 84 -15.61 5.54 -9.31
N ILE A 85 -15.62 5.39 -10.64
CA ILE A 85 -14.46 5.70 -11.48
C ILE A 85 -14.13 7.18 -11.43
N ASP A 86 -15.12 8.07 -11.57
CA ASP A 86 -14.89 9.52 -11.53
C ASP A 86 -14.32 9.97 -10.17
N TYR A 87 -14.89 9.47 -9.08
CA TYR A 87 -14.40 9.76 -7.74
C TYR A 87 -12.98 9.21 -7.49
N PHE A 88 -12.68 8.01 -8.00
CA PHE A 88 -11.33 7.45 -8.01
C PHE A 88 -10.37 8.32 -8.82
N GLN A 89 -10.77 8.81 -9.99
CA GLN A 89 -9.92 9.66 -10.81
C GLN A 89 -9.59 10.98 -10.12
N LYS A 90 -10.53 11.54 -9.35
CA LYS A 90 -10.35 12.78 -8.59
C LYS A 90 -9.46 12.61 -7.36
N THR A 91 -9.63 11.51 -6.62
CA THR A 91 -8.95 11.31 -5.32
C THR A 91 -7.64 10.52 -5.45
N LYS A 92 -7.50 9.69 -6.49
CA LYS A 92 -6.38 8.75 -6.69
C LYS A 92 -6.11 7.83 -5.48
N LYS A 93 -7.14 7.54 -4.69
CA LYS A 93 -7.10 6.68 -3.49
C LYS A 93 -7.98 5.44 -3.70
N ASP A 94 -7.88 4.44 -2.81
CA ASP A 94 -8.81 3.30 -2.83
C ASP A 94 -10.23 3.77 -2.49
N VAL A 95 -11.21 3.38 -3.31
CA VAL A 95 -12.61 3.82 -3.20
C VAL A 95 -13.51 2.58 -3.17
N ARG A 96 -14.45 2.54 -2.23
CA ARG A 96 -15.44 1.46 -2.11
C ARG A 96 -16.84 2.05 -2.01
N LEU A 97 -17.78 1.43 -2.73
CA LEU A 97 -19.19 1.81 -2.66
C LEU A 97 -19.81 1.26 -1.38
N LEU A 98 -20.37 2.15 -0.55
CA LEU A 98 -20.97 1.78 0.75
C LEU A 98 -22.50 1.69 0.67
N SER A 99 -23.13 2.57 -0.10
CA SER A 99 -24.57 2.58 -0.30
C SER A 99 -24.91 3.26 -1.62
N ILE A 100 -26.04 2.85 -2.18
CA ILE A 100 -26.69 3.54 -3.31
C ILE A 100 -28.16 3.69 -2.97
N ARG A 101 -28.74 4.84 -3.30
CA ARG A 101 -30.14 5.14 -3.05
C ARG A 101 -30.74 5.74 -4.30
N GLN A 102 -31.86 5.19 -4.73
CA GLN A 102 -32.70 5.80 -5.75
C GLN A 102 -33.42 7.00 -5.15
N ILE A 103 -33.41 8.12 -5.88
CA ILE A 103 -34.18 9.32 -5.55
C ILE A 103 -35.26 9.43 -6.62
N ASP A 104 -36.51 9.29 -6.20
CA ASP A 104 -37.71 9.51 -7.03
C ASP A 104 -38.15 10.98 -6.97
#